data_AF-A0A950RYV2-F1
#
_entry.id   AF-A0A950RYV2-F1
#
_cell.length_a   1.000
_cell.length_b   1.000
_cell.length_c   1.000
_cell.angle_alpha   90.00
_cell.angle_beta   90.00
_cell.angle_gamma   90.00
#
_symmetry.space_group_name_H-M   'P 1'
#
loop_
_entity.id
_entity.type
_entity.pdbx_description
1 polymer ?
#
loop_
_entity_poly.entity_id
_entity_poly.type
_entity_poly.pdbx_seq_one_letter_code
_entity_poly.pdbx_strand_id
1 'polypeptide(L)'
;MHSLRFPTRFLVVGMVVVLLGTLAGPAQARDERVTFTKWFSPGFPNMLGFVDDEPVGSFNGQVLDLVPTPDNRFILLEAQYNVTSGNPSRSFSAVIAGEQSVQSGKAVLTGSVVSGPRTGEPVNVQFTQRTDCPGAPKGVCFQGTIRIGDAATEND
;
A
#
# COMPACT_ATOMS: atom_id res chain seq x y z
N MET A 1 34.44 -5.15 -81.08
CA MET A 1 34.45 -4.79 -79.64
C MET A 1 33.03 -4.33 -79.30
N HIS A 2 32.13 -5.25 -78.98
CA HIS A 2 31.73 -5.74 -77.64
C HIS A 2 30.73 -4.83 -76.90
N SER A 3 29.47 -5.31 -76.76
CA SER A 3 28.55 -5.20 -75.60
C SER A 3 27.11 -5.43 -76.08
N LEU A 4 26.55 -6.66 -76.07
CA LEU A 4 25.95 -7.48 -74.98
C LEU A 4 24.72 -6.87 -74.27
N ARG A 5 23.58 -7.52 -74.54
CA ARG A 5 22.26 -7.43 -73.88
C ARG A 5 22.32 -7.97 -72.45
N PHE A 6 21.54 -7.41 -71.52
CA PHE A 6 20.83 -8.14 -70.43
C PHE A 6 19.84 -7.19 -69.72
N PRO A 7 18.52 -7.47 -69.65
CA PRO A 7 17.66 -6.90 -68.62
C PRO A 7 17.48 -7.91 -67.48
N THR A 8 18.13 -7.64 -66.34
CA THR A 8 17.97 -8.40 -65.10
C THR A 8 16.70 -7.96 -64.39
N ARG A 9 15.73 -8.89 -64.31
CA ARG A 9 14.58 -8.83 -63.41
C ARG A 9 15.09 -8.79 -61.96
N PHE A 10 14.75 -7.75 -61.20
CA PHE A 10 14.87 -7.79 -59.74
C PHE A 10 13.50 -8.05 -59.13
N LEU A 11 13.47 -9.13 -58.35
CA LEU A 11 12.35 -9.69 -57.61
C LEU A 11 12.53 -9.27 -56.15
N VAL A 12 11.47 -8.71 -55.56
CA VAL A 12 11.02 -8.85 -54.16
C VAL A 12 11.97 -8.42 -53.03
N VAL A 13 11.51 -7.54 -52.14
CA VAL A 13 11.28 -7.86 -50.71
C VAL A 13 10.17 -6.93 -50.18
N GLY A 14 8.96 -7.47 -50.01
CA GLY A 14 7.91 -6.82 -49.23
C GLY A 14 8.23 -6.95 -47.75
N MET A 15 8.46 -5.82 -47.09
CA MET A 15 8.69 -5.74 -45.64
C MET A 15 7.35 -5.91 -44.92
N VAL A 16 7.06 -7.12 -44.45
CA VAL A 16 5.93 -7.37 -43.53
C VAL A 16 6.37 -6.94 -42.14
N VAL A 17 5.92 -5.74 -41.72
CA VAL A 17 6.06 -5.29 -40.34
C VAL A 17 5.00 -6.01 -39.50
N VAL A 18 5.41 -7.05 -38.78
CA VAL A 18 4.55 -7.71 -37.79
C VAL A 18 4.55 -6.83 -36.54
N LEU A 19 3.54 -5.98 -36.43
CA LEU A 19 3.23 -5.26 -35.19
C LEU A 19 2.75 -6.27 -34.14
N LEU A 20 3.66 -6.76 -33.31
CA LEU A 20 3.34 -7.45 -32.06
C LEU A 20 2.77 -6.42 -31.09
N GLY A 21 1.46 -6.17 -31.19
CA GLY A 21 0.72 -5.45 -30.16
C GLY A 21 0.73 -6.29 -28.89
N THR A 22 1.53 -5.90 -27.90
CA THR A 22 1.35 -6.39 -26.53
C THR A 22 0.04 -5.80 -26.01
N LEU A 23 -1.02 -6.61 -26.03
CA LEU A 23 -2.19 -6.38 -25.21
C LEU A 23 -1.74 -6.49 -23.75
N ALA A 24 -1.30 -5.37 -23.16
CA ALA A 24 -1.26 -5.23 -21.72
C ALA A 24 -2.72 -5.33 -21.25
N GLY A 25 -3.15 -6.55 -20.92
CA GLY A 25 -4.42 -6.74 -20.22
C GLY A 25 -4.41 -5.89 -18.95
N PRO A 26 -5.57 -5.40 -18.49
CA PRO A 26 -5.63 -4.64 -17.25
C PRO A 26 -4.99 -5.49 -16.15
N ALA A 27 -3.92 -4.97 -15.54
CA ALA A 27 -3.36 -5.59 -14.36
C ALA A 27 -4.49 -5.65 -13.33
N GLN A 28 -5.02 -6.84 -13.07
CA GLN A 28 -5.99 -7.03 -12.00
C GLN A 28 -5.28 -6.60 -10.72
N ALA A 29 -5.68 -5.45 -10.17
CA ALA A 29 -5.28 -5.04 -8.83
C ALA A 29 -5.67 -6.18 -7.90
N ARG A 30 -4.68 -6.94 -7.42
CA ARG A 30 -4.93 -8.01 -6.46
C ARG A 30 -5.07 -7.35 -5.10
N ASP A 31 -6.27 -7.38 -4.54
CA ASP A 31 -6.52 -6.97 -3.15
C ASP A 31 -5.49 -7.66 -2.25
N GLU A 32 -4.68 -6.86 -1.55
CA GLU A 32 -3.67 -7.35 -0.61
C GLU A 32 -4.04 -6.94 0.80
N ARG A 33 -4.08 -7.92 1.70
CA ARG A 33 -4.39 -7.73 3.12
C ARG A 33 -3.17 -8.06 3.98
N VAL A 34 -2.87 -7.17 4.91
CA VAL A 34 -1.81 -7.30 5.91
C VAL A 34 -2.42 -7.11 7.29
N THR A 35 -2.12 -7.98 8.24
CA THR A 35 -2.48 -7.78 9.66
C THR A 35 -1.33 -7.10 10.38
N PHE A 36 -1.60 -6.29 11.41
CA PHE A 36 -0.54 -5.65 12.18
C PHE A 36 -0.86 -5.53 13.67
N THR A 37 0.21 -5.45 14.46
CA THR A 37 0.20 -4.98 15.84
C THR A 37 1.21 -3.85 15.96
N LYS A 38 0.82 -2.71 16.52
CA LYS A 38 1.71 -1.57 16.74
C LYS A 38 1.49 -0.91 18.11
N TRP A 39 2.47 -0.16 18.56
CA TRP A 39 2.45 0.66 19.78
C TRP A 39 3.34 1.88 19.59
N PHE A 40 3.20 2.87 20.48
CA PHE A 40 4.11 4.02 20.46
C PHE A 40 5.47 3.64 21.08
N SER A 41 6.55 3.94 20.38
CA SER A 41 7.92 3.63 20.83
C SER A 41 8.95 4.55 20.16
N PRO A 42 9.88 5.18 20.90
CA PRO A 42 9.96 5.19 22.37
C PRO A 42 8.84 6.01 23.04
N GLY A 43 7.98 6.65 22.24
CA GLY A 43 6.81 7.40 22.68
C GLY A 43 6.12 8.06 21.48
N PHE A 44 5.00 8.74 21.73
CA PHE A 44 4.31 9.53 20.70
C PHE A 44 5.26 10.59 20.10
N PRO A 45 5.24 10.84 18.77
CA PRO A 45 4.30 10.32 17.76
C PRO A 45 4.75 9.04 17.04
N ASN A 46 5.91 8.48 17.41
CA ASN A 46 6.55 7.38 16.69
C ASN A 46 5.92 6.03 17.03
N MET A 47 5.70 5.21 16.01
CA MET A 47 5.11 3.88 16.12
C MET A 47 6.10 2.81 15.71
N LEU A 48 6.11 1.72 16.47
CA LEU A 48 6.83 0.49 16.19
C LEU A 48 5.84 -0.66 16.27
N GLY A 49 6.10 -1.74 15.54
CA GLY A 49 5.27 -2.91 15.60
C GLY A 49 5.75 -4.02 14.70
N PHE A 50 4.82 -4.89 14.35
CA PHE A 50 5.04 -5.94 13.37
C PHE A 50 3.81 -6.17 12.51
N VAL A 51 4.02 -6.77 11.34
CA VAL A 51 2.96 -7.23 10.45
C VAL A 51 2.95 -8.75 10.35
N ASP A 52 1.76 -9.34 10.24
CA ASP A 52 1.58 -10.80 10.15
C ASP A 52 2.45 -11.54 11.20
N ASP A 53 3.27 -12.51 10.76
CA ASP A 53 4.23 -13.25 11.59
C ASP A 53 5.67 -12.72 11.46
N GLU A 54 5.86 -11.50 10.95
CA GLU A 54 7.17 -10.88 10.78
C GLU A 54 7.72 -10.34 12.11
N PRO A 55 9.04 -10.18 12.26
CA PRO A 55 9.64 -9.65 13.48
C PRO A 55 9.21 -8.22 13.82
N VAL A 56 9.38 -7.82 15.08
CA VAL A 56 9.28 -6.42 15.51
C VAL A 56 10.22 -5.55 14.67
N GLY A 57 9.68 -4.43 14.16
CA GLY A 57 10.35 -3.55 13.20
C GLY A 57 9.88 -3.74 11.76
N SER A 58 9.10 -4.79 11.47
CA SER A 58 8.41 -4.94 10.17
C SER A 58 7.27 -3.92 9.99
N PHE A 59 6.79 -3.31 11.08
CA PHE A 59 5.93 -2.12 11.04
C PHE A 59 6.63 -0.95 11.74
N ASN A 60 6.71 0.19 11.07
CA ASN A 60 7.11 1.48 11.64
C ASN A 60 6.13 2.56 11.18
N GLY A 61 6.13 3.71 11.85
CA GLY A 61 5.36 4.85 11.38
C GLY A 61 5.40 6.02 12.32
N GLN A 62 4.64 7.06 11.99
CA GLN A 62 4.46 8.22 12.85
C GLN A 62 3.07 8.81 12.64
N VAL A 63 2.53 9.37 13.71
CA VAL A 63 1.37 10.27 13.63
C VAL A 63 1.87 11.62 13.09
N LEU A 64 1.21 12.12 12.05
CA LEU A 64 1.51 13.39 11.40
C LEU A 64 0.68 14.52 11.99
N ASP A 65 -0.62 14.26 12.17
CA ASP A 65 -1.55 15.19 12.81
C ASP A 65 -2.57 14.42 13.65
N LEU A 66 -3.03 15.08 14.72
CA LEU A 66 -4.00 14.52 15.65
C LEU A 66 -4.87 15.64 16.24
N VAL A 67 -6.14 15.66 15.86
CA VAL A 67 -7.09 16.71 16.26
C VAL A 67 -8.33 16.08 16.89
N PRO A 68 -8.63 16.35 18.17
CA PRO A 68 -9.92 15.99 18.76
C PRO A 68 -11.06 16.74 18.07
N THR A 69 -12.16 16.04 17.83
CA THR A 69 -13.42 16.66 17.38
C THR A 69 -14.03 17.53 18.51
N PRO A 70 -14.83 18.57 18.20
CA PRO A 70 -15.39 19.46 19.22
C PRO A 70 -16.25 18.75 20.28
N ASP A 71 -16.85 17.60 19.94
CA ASP A 71 -17.65 16.79 20.86
C ASP A 71 -16.84 15.71 21.58
N ASN A 72 -15.52 15.64 21.37
CA ASN A 72 -14.58 14.65 21.90
C ASN A 72 -15.00 13.19 21.63
N ARG A 73 -15.85 12.93 20.63
CA ARG A 73 -16.27 11.57 20.29
C ARG A 73 -15.25 10.87 19.40
N PHE A 74 -14.56 11.65 18.56
CA PHE A 74 -13.58 11.17 17.62
C PHE A 74 -12.27 11.95 17.69
N ILE A 75 -11.22 11.29 17.23
CA ILE A 75 -9.93 11.88 16.94
C ILE A 75 -9.75 11.80 15.42
N LEU A 76 -9.54 12.96 14.78
CA LEU A 76 -9.03 13.03 13.42
C LEU A 76 -7.54 12.71 13.47
N LEU A 77 -7.12 11.73 12.68
CA LEU A 77 -5.78 11.18 12.69
C LEU A 77 -5.22 11.21 11.28
N GLU A 78 -4.04 11.78 11.10
CA GLU A 78 -3.19 11.58 9.92
C GLU A 78 -1.91 10.85 10.34
N ALA A 79 -1.48 9.85 9.57
CA ALA A 79 -0.33 9.04 9.89
C ALA A 79 0.43 8.57 8.64
N GLN A 80 1.73 8.35 8.80
CA GLN A 80 2.55 7.62 7.85
C GLN A 80 2.85 6.22 8.41
N TYR A 81 2.58 5.19 7.61
CA TYR A 81 2.95 3.80 7.90
C TYR A 81 4.04 3.33 6.95
N ASN A 82 4.97 2.53 7.46
CA ASN A 82 6.07 1.90 6.75
C ASN A 82 6.07 0.41 7.09
N VAL A 83 5.75 -0.43 6.11
CA VAL A 83 5.69 -1.88 6.22
C VAL A 83 6.87 -2.48 5.47
N THR A 84 7.64 -3.31 6.15
CA THR A 84 8.76 -4.09 5.59
C THR A 84 8.45 -5.57 5.78
N SER A 85 8.49 -6.33 4.70
CA SER A 85 8.30 -7.79 4.74
C SER A 85 9.51 -8.49 4.11
N GLY A 86 9.77 -9.73 4.52
CA GLY A 86 10.73 -10.61 3.84
C GLY A 86 10.38 -10.82 2.36
N ASN A 87 9.11 -10.66 1.97
CA ASN A 87 8.74 -10.52 0.56
C ASN A 87 8.78 -9.03 0.14
N PRO A 88 9.73 -8.62 -0.72
CA PRO A 88 9.86 -7.21 -1.12
C PRO A 88 8.64 -6.70 -1.90
N SER A 89 7.85 -7.58 -2.52
CA SER A 89 6.61 -7.16 -3.21
C SER A 89 5.53 -6.64 -2.26
N ARG A 90 5.63 -6.97 -0.96
CA ARG A 90 4.69 -6.58 0.11
C ARG A 90 5.19 -5.43 0.97
N SER A 91 6.37 -4.89 0.67
CA SER A 91 6.93 -3.76 1.42
C SER A 91 6.44 -2.44 0.82
N PHE A 92 5.94 -1.53 1.66
CA PHE A 92 5.38 -0.26 1.20
C PHE A 92 5.37 0.80 2.29
N SER A 93 5.25 2.05 1.87
CA SER A 93 4.92 3.18 2.75
C SER A 93 3.59 3.78 2.32
N ALA A 94 2.75 4.17 3.27
CA ALA A 94 1.47 4.80 3.01
C ALA A 94 1.26 6.03 3.89
N VAL A 95 0.56 7.03 3.35
CA VAL A 95 -0.01 8.14 4.14
C VAL A 95 -1.50 7.94 4.19
N ILE A 96 -2.06 7.97 5.40
CA ILE A 96 -3.45 7.66 5.67
C ILE A 96 -4.04 8.69 6.65
N ALA A 97 -5.33 8.94 6.50
CA ALA A 97 -6.08 9.80 7.39
C ALA A 97 -7.47 9.24 7.67
N GLY A 98 -8.09 9.65 8.78
CA GLY A 98 -9.46 9.27 9.11
C GLY A 98 -9.78 9.48 10.58
N GLU A 99 -10.70 8.68 11.08
CA GLU A 99 -11.29 8.88 12.41
C GLU A 99 -11.05 7.68 13.33
N GLN A 100 -10.76 7.99 14.59
CA GLN A 100 -10.78 7.05 15.69
C GLN A 100 -11.87 7.41 16.69
N SER A 101 -12.77 6.48 16.99
CA SER A 101 -13.75 6.60 18.07
C SER A 101 -13.05 6.53 19.43
N VAL A 102 -13.25 7.56 20.26
CA VAL A 102 -12.70 7.62 21.62
C VAL A 102 -13.32 6.55 22.53
N GLN A 103 -14.63 6.30 22.38
CA GLN A 103 -15.36 5.35 23.22
C GLN A 103 -14.98 3.89 22.95
N SER A 104 -14.83 3.52 21.67
CA SER A 104 -14.57 2.12 21.29
C SER A 104 -13.10 1.83 21.01
N GLY A 105 -12.26 2.87 20.88
CA GLY A 105 -10.87 2.73 20.45
C GLY A 105 -10.71 2.23 19.01
N LYS A 106 -11.80 2.15 18.23
CA LYS A 106 -11.79 1.69 16.84
C LYS A 106 -11.48 2.84 15.91
N ALA A 107 -10.66 2.58 14.89
CA ALA A 107 -10.34 3.56 13.86
C ALA A 107 -10.53 2.98 12.47
N VAL A 108 -10.94 3.85 11.54
CA VAL A 108 -10.98 3.58 10.10
C VAL A 108 -10.25 4.72 9.41
N LEU A 109 -9.18 4.41 8.70
CA LEU A 109 -8.35 5.36 7.97
C LEU A 109 -8.28 4.94 6.50
N THR A 110 -8.18 5.92 5.61
CA THR A 110 -7.98 5.73 4.18
C THR A 110 -6.82 6.57 3.69
N GLY A 111 -6.24 6.18 2.56
CA GLY A 111 -5.15 6.93 1.96
C GLY A 111 -4.57 6.20 0.77
N SER A 112 -3.27 6.36 0.56
CA SER A 112 -2.60 5.73 -0.58
C SER A 112 -1.16 5.32 -0.26
N VAL A 113 -0.68 4.35 -1.02
CA VAL A 113 0.74 3.96 -1.01
C VAL A 113 1.56 5.07 -1.65
N VAL A 114 2.53 5.60 -0.93
CA VAL A 114 3.44 6.67 -1.39
C VAL A 114 4.82 6.16 -1.79
N SER A 115 5.16 4.92 -1.43
CA SER A 115 6.42 4.27 -1.84
C SER A 115 6.28 2.74 -1.83
N GLY A 116 7.04 2.07 -2.69
CA GLY A 116 7.04 0.61 -2.85
C GLY A 116 6.36 0.14 -4.15
N PRO A 117 6.26 -1.19 -4.36
CA PRO A 117 5.79 -1.78 -5.61
C PRO A 117 4.34 -1.44 -5.99
N ARG A 118 3.53 -1.03 -5.00
CA ARG A 118 2.10 -0.71 -5.13
C ARG A 118 1.83 0.80 -5.07
N THR A 119 2.82 1.65 -5.37
CA THR A 119 2.70 3.12 -5.27
C THR A 119 1.50 3.64 -6.06
N GLY A 120 0.72 4.52 -5.44
CA GLY A 120 -0.50 5.09 -5.99
C GLY A 120 -1.78 4.31 -5.68
N GLU A 121 -1.67 3.07 -5.19
CA GLU A 121 -2.86 2.28 -4.87
C GLU A 121 -3.55 2.77 -3.58
N PRO A 122 -4.90 2.67 -3.54
CA PRO A 122 -5.67 3.06 -2.36
C PRO A 122 -5.38 2.10 -1.21
N VAL A 123 -5.41 2.65 0.00
CA VAL A 123 -5.20 1.93 1.25
C VAL A 123 -6.39 2.14 2.18
N ASN A 124 -6.91 1.05 2.74
CA ASN A 124 -7.89 1.07 3.83
C ASN A 124 -7.26 0.43 5.08
N VAL A 125 -7.30 1.14 6.20
CA VAL A 125 -6.77 0.68 7.48
C VAL A 125 -7.88 0.66 8.51
N GLN A 126 -8.00 -0.46 9.21
CA GLN A 126 -8.92 -0.59 10.34
C GLN A 126 -8.15 -1.14 11.53
N PHE A 127 -8.31 -0.54 12.70
CA PHE A 127 -7.69 -1.06 13.92
C PHE A 127 -8.53 -0.80 15.15
N THR A 128 -8.21 -1.52 16.23
CA THR A 128 -8.78 -1.32 17.56
C THR A 128 -7.65 -1.14 18.57
N GLN A 129 -7.80 -0.15 19.45
CA GLN A 129 -6.95 0.04 20.61
C GLN A 129 -7.20 -1.07 21.64
N ARG A 130 -6.12 -1.63 22.18
CA ARG A 130 -6.12 -2.70 23.16
C ARG A 130 -5.06 -2.45 24.24
N THR A 131 -5.11 -3.25 25.31
CA THR A 131 -4.12 -3.24 26.39
C THR A 131 -3.33 -4.54 26.50
N ASP A 132 -3.61 -5.49 25.61
CA ASP A 132 -3.21 -6.90 25.71
C ASP A 132 -2.84 -7.52 24.36
N CYS A 133 -2.07 -6.83 23.53
CA CYS A 133 -1.61 -7.39 22.25
C CYS A 133 -0.46 -8.38 22.46
N PRO A 134 -0.56 -9.63 21.97
CA PRO A 134 0.56 -10.56 21.93
C PRO A 134 1.77 -9.95 21.24
N GLY A 135 2.98 -10.17 21.77
CA GLY A 135 4.22 -9.66 21.20
C GLY A 135 4.49 -8.16 21.39
N ALA A 136 3.52 -7.39 21.92
CA ALA A 136 3.72 -5.98 22.28
C ALA A 136 4.20 -5.84 23.74
N PRO A 137 4.89 -4.74 24.09
CA PRO A 137 5.12 -4.36 25.48
C PRO A 137 3.80 -4.20 26.25
N LYS A 138 3.86 -4.31 27.58
CA LYS A 138 2.70 -4.01 28.44
C LYS A 138 2.26 -2.56 28.23
N GLY A 139 0.98 -2.34 27.95
CA GLY A 139 0.41 -1.00 27.78
C GLY A 139 -0.55 -0.93 26.60
N VAL A 140 -0.80 0.29 26.12
CA VAL A 140 -1.67 0.53 24.97
C VAL A 140 -0.99 0.05 23.69
N CYS A 141 -1.73 -0.70 22.89
CA CYS A 141 -1.33 -1.18 21.58
C CYS A 141 -2.52 -1.13 20.62
N PHE A 142 -2.27 -1.26 19.33
CA PHE A 142 -3.28 -1.20 18.28
C PHE A 142 -3.12 -2.42 17.38
N GLN A 143 -4.21 -3.16 17.20
CA GLN A 143 -4.28 -4.32 16.31
C GLN A 143 -5.26 -4.08 15.19
N GLY A 144 -4.88 -4.43 13.97
CA GLY A 144 -5.67 -4.10 12.81
C GLY A 144 -5.24 -4.76 11.52
N THR A 145 -5.81 -4.24 10.44
CA THR A 145 -5.56 -4.67 9.07
C THR A 145 -5.33 -3.49 8.14
N ILE A 146 -4.44 -3.67 7.18
CA ILE A 146 -4.22 -2.79 6.04
C ILE A 146 -4.67 -3.56 4.79
N ARG A 147 -5.51 -2.94 3.96
CA ARG A 147 -5.94 -3.45 2.65
C ARG A 147 -5.44 -2.52 1.57
N ILE A 148 -4.88 -3.07 0.49
CA ILE A 148 -4.32 -2.31 -0.64
C ILE A 148 -5.03 -2.72 -1.92
N GLY A 149 -5.46 -1.73 -2.70
CA GLY A 149 -6.16 -1.94 -3.97
C GLY A 149 -7.68 -1.85 -3.85
N ASP A 150 -8.21 -1.89 -2.63
CA ASP A 150 -9.61 -1.59 -2.34
C ASP A 150 -9.78 -0.09 -2.04
N ALA A 151 -10.35 0.66 -2.98
CA ALA A 151 -10.93 1.95 -2.62
C ALA A 151 -12.05 1.68 -1.62
N ALA A 152 -12.10 2.43 -0.51
CA ALA A 152 -13.19 2.31 0.44
C ALA A 152 -14.51 2.40 -0.33
N THR A 153 -15.25 1.30 -0.41
CA THR A 153 -16.59 1.33 -1.00
C THR A 153 -17.45 2.14 -0.06
N GLU A 154 -17.63 3.41 -0.40
CA GLU A 154 -18.76 4.21 0.02
C GLU A 154 -20.00 3.43 -0.45
N ASN A 155 -20.60 2.68 0.47
CA ASN A 155 -21.90 2.09 0.24
C ASN A 155 -22.90 3.25 0.29
N ASP A 156 -23.29 3.70 -0.91
CA ASP A 156 -24.46 4.53 -1.19
C ASP A 156 -25.74 3.92 -0.57
#